data_AF-A0A0C3H7C3-F1
#
_entry.id   AF-A0A0C3H7C3-F1
#
_cell.length_a   1.000
_cell.length_b   1.000
_cell.length_c   1.000
_cell.angle_alpha   90.00
_cell.angle_beta   90.00
_cell.angle_gamma   90.00
#
_symmetry.space_group_name_H-M   'P 1'
#
loop_
_entity.id
_entity.type
_entity.pdbx_description
1 polymer ?
#
loop_
_entity_poly.entity_id
_entity_poly.type
_entity_poly.pdbx_seq_one_letter_code
_entity_poly.pdbx_strand_id
1 'polypeptide(L)'
;QTRLIELLPGREGDKIRINLFNIDSLSSHPYEALSYVWGPRDADVTVSVNNRDLNVSANLFEALYHLRRIERKRLLWADAVCINQASDIEKSCQVSFMGEIYRNANDVVIFLGKERDDSAMVMDIVQERIQRCGFDSTRFLCAVNAFFKRPWWSRIWVVQEYQLA
;
A
#
# COMPACT_ATOMS: atom_id res chain seq x y z
N GLN A 1 -14.20 3.98 -10.01
CA GLN A 1 -14.11 2.51 -9.89
C GLN A 1 -12.86 2.19 -9.08
N THR A 2 -12.96 1.33 -8.07
CA THR A 2 -11.82 0.96 -7.21
C THR A 2 -11.36 -0.45 -7.58
N ARG A 3 -10.05 -0.70 -7.49
CA ARG A 3 -9.45 -2.00 -7.76
C ARG A 3 -8.77 -2.55 -6.53
N LEU A 4 -8.74 -3.87 -6.43
CA LEU A 4 -7.98 -4.62 -5.43
C LEU A 4 -7.05 -5.62 -6.10
N ILE A 5 -6.02 -5.98 -5.35
CA ILE A 5 -4.98 -6.92 -5.72
C ILE A 5 -5.14 -8.17 -4.88
N GLU A 6 -5.35 -9.31 -5.52
CA GLU A 6 -5.19 -10.61 -4.89
C GLU A 6 -3.74 -11.07 -5.06
N LEU A 7 -2.95 -10.92 -4.00
CA LEU A 7 -1.58 -11.42 -3.93
C LEU A 7 -1.60 -12.94 -3.78
N LEU A 8 -1.07 -13.65 -4.77
CA LEU A 8 -1.09 -15.12 -4.81
C LEU A 8 0.02 -15.72 -3.91
N PRO A 9 -0.23 -16.93 -3.36
CA PRO A 9 0.77 -17.63 -2.58
C PRO A 9 1.99 -18.03 -3.42
N GLY A 10 3.13 -18.18 -2.74
CA GLY A 10 4.39 -18.60 -3.35
C GLY A 10 5.50 -18.74 -2.31
N ARG A 11 6.53 -19.50 -2.65
CA ARG A 11 7.72 -19.73 -1.83
C ARG A 11 8.80 -18.69 -2.12
N GLU A 12 9.83 -18.69 -1.29
CA GLU A 12 11.04 -17.91 -1.55
C GLU A 12 11.60 -18.18 -2.95
N GLY A 13 11.98 -17.13 -3.68
CA GLY A 13 12.45 -17.22 -5.06
C GLY A 13 11.36 -17.31 -6.14
N ASP A 14 10.11 -17.68 -5.81
CA ASP A 14 9.02 -17.69 -6.80
C ASP A 14 8.70 -16.26 -7.28
N LYS A 15 8.37 -16.10 -8.56
CA LYS A 15 7.88 -14.83 -9.12
C LYS A 15 6.63 -14.35 -8.35
N ILE A 16 6.58 -13.07 -8.02
CA ILE A 16 5.39 -12.45 -7.42
C ILE A 16 4.28 -12.41 -8.47
N ARG A 17 3.13 -12.98 -8.14
CA ARG A 17 1.95 -13.02 -9.00
C ARG A 17 0.77 -12.41 -8.25
N ILE A 18 0.04 -11.55 -8.94
CA ILE A 18 -1.13 -10.88 -8.41
C ILE A 18 -2.26 -10.88 -9.44
N ASN A 19 -3.50 -10.99 -8.96
CA ASN A 19 -4.68 -10.74 -9.80
C ASN A 19 -5.22 -9.34 -9.47
N LEU A 20 -5.42 -8.51 -10.49
CA LEU A 20 -6.01 -7.18 -10.35
C LEU A 20 -7.45 -7.23 -10.85
N PHE A 21 -8.39 -6.82 -10.01
CA PHE A 21 -9.81 -6.82 -10.36
C PHE A 21 -10.54 -5.60 -9.79
N ASN A 22 -11.65 -5.25 -10.43
CA ASN A 22 -12.51 -4.15 -10.00
C ASN A 22 -13.45 -4.62 -8.89
N ILE A 23 -13.77 -3.70 -7.98
CA ILE A 23 -14.81 -3.88 -6.97
C ILE A 23 -15.90 -2.82 -7.12
N ASP A 24 -17.13 -3.21 -6.82
CA ASP A 24 -18.28 -2.32 -6.87
C ASP A 24 -18.41 -1.47 -5.61
N SER A 25 -17.99 -2.00 -4.46
CA SER A 25 -18.04 -1.32 -3.17
C SER A 25 -16.85 -1.69 -2.27
N LEU A 26 -16.30 -0.73 -1.53
CA LEU A 26 -15.25 -0.98 -0.52
C LEU A 26 -15.72 -1.90 0.62
N SER A 27 -17.02 -1.93 0.92
CA SER A 27 -17.59 -2.80 1.96
C SER A 27 -17.81 -4.25 1.52
N SER A 28 -17.66 -4.54 0.22
CA SER A 28 -17.97 -5.86 -0.34
C SER A 28 -16.92 -6.93 -0.01
N HIS A 29 -15.68 -6.53 0.25
CA HIS A 29 -14.57 -7.46 0.46
C HIS A 29 -13.69 -6.94 1.61
N PRO A 30 -13.33 -7.76 2.61
CA PRO A 30 -12.31 -7.38 3.58
C PRO A 30 -10.95 -7.40 2.89
N TYR A 31 -10.29 -6.23 2.86
CA TYR A 31 -8.95 -6.06 2.28
C TYR A 31 -8.03 -5.30 3.22
N GLU A 32 -6.74 -5.39 2.95
CA GLU A 32 -5.71 -4.65 3.67
C GLU A 32 -5.22 -3.48 2.80
N ALA A 33 -5.13 -2.27 3.35
CA ALA A 33 -4.53 -1.13 2.64
C ALA A 33 -3.03 -1.09 2.90
N LEU A 34 -2.23 -1.10 1.84
CA LEU A 34 -0.77 -1.04 1.92
C LEU A 34 -0.28 0.40 1.87
N SER A 35 0.42 0.82 2.93
CA SER A 35 1.15 2.07 3.01
C SER A 35 2.64 1.78 2.99
N TYR A 36 3.37 2.34 2.04
CA TYR A 36 4.80 2.10 1.84
C TYR A 36 5.44 3.34 1.23
N VAL A 37 6.75 3.49 1.41
CA VAL A 37 7.51 4.58 0.81
C VAL A 37 7.66 4.33 -0.68
N TRP A 38 7.36 5.33 -1.50
CA TRP A 38 7.60 5.26 -2.94
C TRP A 38 9.11 5.19 -3.21
N GLY A 39 9.53 4.20 -3.99
CA GLY A 39 10.92 4.06 -4.43
C GLY A 39 11.19 4.85 -5.73
N PRO A 40 12.46 5.03 -6.09
CA PRO A 40 12.82 5.55 -7.41
C PRO A 40 12.18 4.70 -8.51
N ARG A 41 11.68 5.36 -9.56
CA ARG A 41 10.98 4.72 -10.68
C ARG A 41 11.89 3.80 -11.50
N ASP A 42 13.20 3.98 -11.40
CA ASP A 42 14.20 3.32 -12.23
C ASP A 42 14.57 1.90 -11.76
N ALA A 43 13.92 1.41 -10.70
CA ALA A 43 14.05 0.03 -10.26
C ALA A 43 13.04 -0.85 -11.01
N ASP A 44 13.42 -1.39 -12.16
CA ASP A 44 12.62 -2.30 -13.01
C ASP A 44 12.56 -3.72 -12.43
N VAL A 45 11.91 -3.89 -11.27
CA VAL A 45 11.52 -5.23 -10.82
C VAL A 45 10.12 -5.56 -11.32
N THR A 46 9.97 -6.77 -11.85
CA THR A 46 8.74 -7.18 -12.53
C THR A 46 7.90 -8.09 -11.67
N VAL A 47 6.60 -7.79 -11.58
CA VAL A 47 5.57 -8.69 -11.03
C VAL A 47 4.63 -9.14 -12.13
N SER A 48 4.00 -10.30 -11.97
CA SER A 48 2.97 -10.75 -12.91
C SER A 48 1.59 -10.31 -12.43
N VAL A 49 0.90 -9.49 -13.21
CA VAL A 49 -0.45 -8.98 -12.97
C VAL A 49 -1.39 -9.58 -14.00
N ASN A 50 -2.37 -10.39 -13.58
CA ASN A 50 -3.29 -11.07 -14.49
C ASN A 50 -2.54 -11.81 -15.63
N ASN A 51 -1.44 -12.48 -15.30
CA ASN A 51 -0.53 -13.18 -16.23
C ASN A 51 0.22 -12.28 -17.23
N ARG A 52 0.31 -10.98 -16.98
CA ARG A 52 1.14 -10.04 -17.75
C ARG A 52 2.19 -9.40 -16.87
N ASP A 53 3.33 -9.10 -17.45
CA ASP A 53 4.43 -8.51 -16.70
C ASP A 53 4.23 -7.00 -16.53
N LEU A 54 4.39 -6.52 -15.31
CA LEU A 54 4.30 -5.12 -14.93
C LEU A 54 5.55 -4.75 -14.13
N ASN A 55 6.20 -3.66 -14.52
CA ASN A 55 7.30 -3.08 -13.74
C ASN A 55 6.72 -2.29 -12.56
N VAL A 56 7.25 -2.56 -11.39
CA VAL A 56 6.91 -1.88 -10.14
C VAL A 56 8.18 -1.41 -9.46
N SER A 57 8.08 -0.41 -8.58
CA SER A 57 9.24 0.02 -7.80
C SER A 57 9.76 -1.11 -6.90
N ALA A 58 11.07 -1.10 -6.61
CA ALA A 58 11.69 -2.01 -5.66
C ALA A 58 10.95 -2.04 -4.30
N ASN A 59 10.52 -0.88 -3.81
CA ASN A 59 9.83 -0.79 -2.52
C ASN A 59 8.48 -1.52 -2.54
N LEU A 60 7.70 -1.38 -3.62
CA LEU A 60 6.45 -2.12 -3.74
C LEU A 60 6.73 -3.63 -3.88
N PHE A 61 7.73 -4.01 -4.67
CA PHE A 61 8.10 -5.41 -4.83
C PHE A 61 8.48 -6.04 -3.48
N GLU A 62 9.37 -5.40 -2.72
CA GLU A 62 9.80 -5.84 -1.40
C GLU A 62 8.62 -5.95 -0.43
N ALA A 63 7.72 -4.96 -0.43
CA ALA A 63 6.51 -5.01 0.38
C ALA A 63 5.65 -6.23 0.00
N LEU A 64 5.35 -6.43 -1.29
CA LEU A 64 4.58 -7.60 -1.75
C LEU A 64 5.28 -8.91 -1.43
N TYR A 65 6.60 -8.96 -1.55
CA TYR A 65 7.42 -10.13 -1.25
C TYR A 65 7.31 -10.53 0.22
N HIS A 66 7.50 -9.58 1.14
CA HIS A 66 7.39 -9.82 2.58
C HIS A 66 5.94 -10.07 3.04
N LEU A 67 4.96 -9.54 2.32
CA LEU A 67 3.55 -9.79 2.63
C LEU A 67 3.04 -11.12 2.07
N ARG A 68 3.68 -11.69 1.04
CA ARG A 68 3.27 -12.95 0.44
C ARG A 68 3.34 -14.08 1.46
N ARG A 69 2.27 -14.87 1.53
CA ARG A 69 2.23 -16.09 2.35
C ARG A 69 2.47 -17.32 1.48
N ILE A 70 2.99 -18.38 2.08
CA ILE A 70 3.35 -19.61 1.36
C ILE A 70 2.12 -20.31 0.78
N GLU A 71 0.99 -20.31 1.51
CA GLU A 71 -0.17 -21.13 1.16
C GLU A 71 -1.48 -20.35 1.02
N ARG A 72 -1.50 -19.07 1.42
CA ARG A 72 -2.72 -18.26 1.45
C ARG A 72 -2.57 -17.01 0.60
N LYS A 73 -3.59 -16.74 -0.19
CA LYS A 73 -3.75 -15.46 -0.87
C LYS A 73 -4.04 -14.33 0.11
N ARG A 74 -3.71 -13.10 -0.27
CA ARG A 74 -4.06 -11.88 0.47
C ARG A 74 -4.75 -10.91 -0.45
N LEU A 75 -5.71 -10.16 0.09
CA LEU A 75 -6.42 -9.14 -0.66
C LEU A 75 -5.95 -7.77 -0.20
N LEU A 76 -5.30 -7.04 -1.11
CA LEU A 76 -4.58 -5.82 -0.81
C LEU A 76 -5.09 -4.67 -1.69
N TRP A 77 -4.98 -3.45 -1.18
CA TRP A 77 -4.99 -2.24 -1.98
C TRP A 77 -3.60 -1.60 -1.95
N ALA A 78 -2.99 -1.37 -3.11
CA ALA A 78 -1.74 -0.63 -3.24
C ALA A 78 -1.85 0.38 -4.39
N ASP A 79 -1.68 1.66 -4.08
CA ASP A 79 -1.88 2.79 -4.98
C ASP A 79 -1.25 2.64 -6.38
N ALA A 80 0.03 2.25 -6.45
CA ALA A 80 0.78 2.16 -7.69
C ALA A 80 0.22 1.15 -8.70
N VAL A 81 -0.56 0.16 -8.23
CA VAL A 81 -1.16 -0.89 -9.07
C VAL A 81 -2.68 -0.78 -9.14
N CYS A 82 -3.34 -0.43 -8.04
CA CYS A 82 -4.80 -0.25 -7.98
C CYS A 82 -5.28 1.03 -8.67
N ILE A 83 -4.42 2.02 -8.86
CA ILE A 83 -4.73 3.28 -9.57
C ILE A 83 -4.04 3.27 -10.93
N ASN A 84 -4.73 3.77 -11.95
CA ASN A 84 -4.19 3.83 -13.30
C ASN A 84 -3.20 4.99 -13.36
N GLN A 85 -1.92 4.68 -13.27
CA GLN A 85 -0.85 5.67 -13.22
C GLN A 85 -0.74 6.53 -14.49
N ALA A 86 -1.32 6.07 -15.60
CA ALA A 86 -1.36 6.79 -16.87
C ALA A 86 -2.54 7.78 -17.01
N SER A 87 -3.52 7.77 -16.10
CA SER A 87 -4.70 8.66 -16.18
C SER A 87 -4.69 9.69 -15.06
N ASP A 88 -4.36 10.94 -15.37
CA ASP A 88 -4.39 12.04 -14.39
C ASP A 88 -5.78 12.29 -13.82
N ILE A 89 -6.82 12.06 -14.62
CA ILE A 89 -8.22 12.14 -14.20
C ILE A 89 -8.49 11.08 -13.12
N GLU A 90 -8.20 9.82 -13.42
CA GLU A 90 -8.46 8.74 -12.46
C GLU A 90 -7.65 8.93 -11.19
N LYS A 91 -6.37 9.28 -11.31
CA LYS A 91 -5.50 9.49 -10.15
C LYS A 91 -6.03 10.59 -9.24
N SER A 92 -6.45 11.72 -9.81
CA SER A 92 -7.03 12.82 -9.03
C SER A 92 -8.31 12.38 -8.30
N CYS A 93 -9.17 11.60 -8.97
CA CYS A 93 -10.37 11.03 -8.36
C CYS A 93 -10.05 9.99 -7.28
N GLN A 94 -9.04 9.14 -7.46
CA GLN A 94 -8.68 8.12 -6.47
C GLN A 94 -8.01 8.72 -5.24
N VAL A 95 -7.19 9.76 -5.41
CA VAL A 95 -6.57 10.47 -4.27
C VAL A 95 -7.62 11.10 -3.36
N SER A 96 -8.65 11.74 -3.92
CA SER A 96 -9.75 12.27 -3.10
C SER A 96 -10.54 11.16 -2.39
N PHE A 97 -10.50 9.93 -2.90
CA PHE A 97 -11.14 8.74 -2.33
C PHE A 97 -10.25 7.93 -1.37
N MET A 98 -8.95 8.20 -1.28
CA MET A 98 -8.01 7.42 -0.46
C MET A 98 -8.44 7.39 1.02
N GLY A 99 -8.95 8.50 1.55
CA GLY A 99 -9.44 8.54 2.93
C GLY A 99 -10.54 7.50 3.21
N GLU A 100 -11.40 7.21 2.22
CA GLU A 100 -12.42 6.17 2.33
C GLU A 100 -11.84 4.77 2.15
N ILE A 101 -10.88 4.60 1.23
CA ILE A 101 -10.19 3.32 1.03
C ILE A 101 -9.45 2.89 2.30
N TYR A 102 -8.73 3.79 2.96
CA TYR A 102 -8.03 3.44 4.19
C TYR A 102 -9.00 3.21 5.36
N ARG A 103 -10.11 3.98 5.42
CA ARG A 103 -11.11 3.82 6.49
C ARG A 103 -11.88 2.51 6.40
N ASN A 104 -12.15 2.02 5.19
CA ASN A 104 -12.90 0.78 4.97
C ASN A 104 -11.99 -0.46 4.89
N ALA A 105 -10.67 -0.29 4.94
CA ALA A 105 -9.75 -1.42 5.02
C ALA A 105 -9.92 -2.15 6.35
N ASN A 106 -9.84 -3.48 6.33
CA ASN A 106 -9.85 -4.30 7.53
C ASN A 106 -8.61 -4.02 8.38
N ASP A 107 -7.46 -3.87 7.71
CA ASP A 107 -6.18 -3.52 8.31
C ASP A 107 -5.43 -2.54 7.40
N VAL A 108 -4.60 -1.70 8.02
CA VAL A 108 -3.62 -0.88 7.31
C VAL A 108 -2.24 -1.45 7.61
N VAL A 109 -1.57 -1.92 6.56
CA VAL A 109 -0.21 -2.47 6.64
C VAL A 109 0.77 -1.38 6.27
N ILE A 110 1.63 -0.99 7.21
CA ILE A 110 2.69 -0.02 6.98
C ILE A 110 4.00 -0.78 6.75
N PHE A 111 4.57 -0.68 5.55
CA PHE A 111 5.84 -1.27 5.20
C PHE A 111 6.94 -0.20 5.24
N LEU A 112 7.81 -0.29 6.25
CA LEU A 112 8.90 0.65 6.50
C LEU A 112 10.21 0.27 5.78
N GLY A 113 10.21 -0.81 5.00
CA GLY A 113 11.40 -1.39 4.40
C GLY A 113 11.88 -2.64 5.13
N LYS A 114 12.97 -3.22 4.61
CA LYS A 114 13.62 -4.39 5.20
C LYS A 114 14.21 -4.04 6.57
N GLU A 115 14.20 -5.00 7.48
CA GLU A 115 14.83 -4.88 8.80
C GLU A 115 16.29 -4.41 8.70
N ARG A 116 16.59 -3.28 9.33
CA ARG A 116 17.88 -2.58 9.38
C ARG A 116 17.89 -1.65 10.60
N ASP A 117 19.07 -1.16 10.99
CA ASP A 117 19.23 -0.06 11.96
C ASP A 117 18.47 -0.28 13.28
N ASP A 118 18.58 -1.49 13.84
CA ASP A 118 17.89 -1.93 15.07
C ASP A 118 16.35 -1.83 15.01
N SER A 119 15.77 -1.85 13.80
CA SER A 119 14.32 -1.70 13.63
C SER A 119 13.52 -2.79 14.32
N ALA A 120 14.05 -4.01 14.46
CA ALA A 120 13.42 -5.05 15.28
C ALA A 120 13.24 -4.62 16.74
N MET A 121 14.27 -4.04 17.35
CA MET A 121 14.21 -3.55 18.73
C MET A 121 13.20 -2.40 18.87
N VAL A 122 13.14 -1.50 17.89
CA VAL A 122 12.14 -0.42 17.87
C VAL A 122 10.73 -1.00 17.77
N MET A 123 10.51 -1.99 16.90
CA MET A 123 9.20 -2.63 16.75
C MET A 123 8.78 -3.37 18.03
N ASP A 124 9.71 -4.02 18.73
CA ASP A 124 9.46 -4.65 20.03
C ASP A 124 9.03 -3.62 21.08
N ILE A 125 9.73 -2.48 21.17
CA ILE A 125 9.38 -1.38 22.09
C ILE A 125 8.01 -0.78 21.75
N VAL A 126 7.74 -0.57 20.46
CA VAL A 126 6.45 -0.05 19.99
C VAL A 126 5.33 -1.03 20.33
N GLN A 127 5.55 -2.33 20.10
CA GLN A 127 4.57 -3.37 20.41
C GLN A 127 4.30 -3.45 21.92
N GLU A 128 5.34 -3.40 22.76
CA GLU A 128 5.19 -3.37 24.22
C GLU A 128 4.41 -2.12 24.67
N ARG A 129 4.69 -0.95 24.09
CA ARG A 129 3.96 0.29 24.39
C ARG A 129 2.50 0.23 23.96
N ILE A 130 2.21 -0.30 22.77
CA ILE A 130 0.85 -0.48 22.27
C ILE A 130 0.07 -1.43 23.19
N GLN A 131 0.69 -2.54 23.62
CA GLN A 131 0.06 -3.49 24.54
C GLN A 131 -0.23 -2.87 25.92
N ARG A 132 0.68 -2.03 26.43
CA ARG A 132 0.53 -1.38 27.75
C ARG A 132 -0.45 -0.21 27.75
N CYS A 133 -0.38 0.65 26.74
CA CYS A 133 -1.12 1.92 26.72
C CYS A 133 -2.41 1.83 25.87
N GLY A 134 -2.57 0.76 25.10
CA GLY A 134 -3.54 0.68 24.01
C GLY A 134 -3.11 1.51 22.81
N PHE A 135 -3.60 1.11 21.62
CA PHE A 135 -3.52 1.95 20.42
C PHE A 135 -4.92 2.43 20.08
N ASP A 136 -5.13 3.75 20.14
CA ASP A 136 -6.38 4.36 19.69
C ASP A 136 -6.37 4.48 18.16
N SER A 137 -6.77 3.38 17.52
CA SER A 137 -6.90 3.30 16.06
C SER A 137 -7.86 4.36 15.51
N THR A 138 -8.90 4.72 16.26
CA THR A 138 -9.88 5.72 15.85
C THR A 138 -9.22 7.10 15.77
N ARG A 139 -8.49 7.50 16.81
CA ARG A 139 -7.78 8.79 16.84
C ARG A 139 -6.66 8.84 15.80
N PHE A 140 -5.94 7.74 15.58
CA PHE A 140 -4.94 7.65 14.52
C PHE A 140 -5.58 7.83 13.14
N LEU A 141 -6.66 7.09 12.84
CA LEU A 141 -7.38 7.22 11.58
C LEU A 141 -7.97 8.61 11.39
N CYS A 142 -8.51 9.24 12.44
CA CYS A 142 -8.95 10.63 12.41
C CYS A 142 -7.80 11.58 12.07
N ALA A 143 -6.62 11.39 12.67
CA ALA A 143 -5.43 12.21 12.41
C ALA A 143 -4.91 12.03 10.98
N VAL A 144 -4.83 10.79 10.50
CA VAL A 144 -4.41 10.45 9.13
C VAL A 144 -5.41 11.00 8.10
N ASN A 145 -6.71 10.83 8.34
CA ASN A 145 -7.76 11.40 7.49
C ASN A 145 -7.73 12.94 7.48
N ALA A 146 -7.48 13.58 8.62
CA ALA A 146 -7.31 15.04 8.68
C ALA A 146 -6.03 15.50 7.97
N PHE A 147 -4.96 14.71 8.03
CA PHE A 147 -3.70 14.96 7.33
C PHE A 147 -3.89 14.93 5.80
N PHE A 148 -4.53 13.88 5.26
CA PHE A 148 -4.81 13.77 3.83
C PHE A 148 -5.84 14.77 3.30
N LYS A 149 -6.64 15.39 4.18
CA LYS A 149 -7.53 16.51 3.82
C LYS A 149 -6.83 17.85 3.69
N ARG A 150 -5.52 17.95 4.00
CA ARG A 150 -4.81 19.23 3.89
C ARG A 150 -4.66 19.65 2.42
N PRO A 151 -4.66 20.97 2.12
CA PRO A 151 -4.61 21.49 0.75
C PRO A 151 -3.49 20.93 -0.13
N TRP A 152 -2.34 20.63 0.48
CA TRP A 152 -1.18 20.03 -0.21
C TRP A 152 -1.49 18.62 -0.74
N TRP A 153 -2.19 17.78 0.03
CA TRP A 153 -2.58 16.42 -0.39
C TRP A 153 -3.78 16.41 -1.35
N SER A 154 -4.60 17.47 -1.34
CA SER A 154 -5.72 17.65 -2.30
C SER A 154 -5.30 18.32 -3.62
N ARG A 155 -4.10 18.89 -3.68
CA ARG A 155 -3.51 19.46 -4.89
C ARG A 155 -2.67 18.35 -5.53
N ILE A 156 -3.20 17.77 -6.61
CA ILE A 156 -2.50 17.00 -7.65
C ILE A 156 -1.04 16.66 -7.30
N TRP A 157 -0.76 15.37 -7.13
CA TRP A 157 0.57 14.77 -7.32
C TRP A 157 1.75 15.70 -7.08
N VAL A 158 2.28 15.73 -5.85
CA VAL A 158 3.74 15.79 -5.77
C VAL A 158 4.25 14.40 -6.16
N VAL A 159 4.23 14.09 -7.47
CA VAL A 159 5.30 13.24 -8.01
C VAL A 159 6.63 14.01 -7.96
N GLN A 160 6.60 15.35 -7.81
CA GLN A 160 7.50 16.23 -8.58
C GLN A 160 8.37 17.26 -7.84
N GLU A 161 8.28 17.48 -6.53
CA GLU A 161 9.19 18.46 -5.86
C GLU A 161 10.51 17.87 -5.34
N TYR A 162 10.80 16.59 -5.60
CA TYR A 162 12.10 15.98 -5.23
C TYR A 162 13.00 15.61 -6.43
N GLN A 163 12.48 15.54 -7.67
CA GLN A 163 13.33 15.25 -8.84
C GLN A 163 14.13 16.47 -9.36
N LEU A 164 14.03 17.62 -8.70
CA LEU A 164 14.79 18.85 -8.99
C LEU A 164 15.57 19.39 -7.78
N ALA A 165 15.75 18.58 -6.73
CA ALA A 165 16.70 18.85 -5.64
C ALA A 165 17.83 17.82 -5.66
#